data_AF-A0A7X8YY56-F1
#
_entry.id   AF-A0A7X8YY56-F1
#
_cell.length_a   1.000
_cell.length_b   1.000
_cell.length_c   1.000
_cell.angle_alpha   90.00
_cell.angle_beta   90.00
_cell.angle_gamma   90.00
#
_symmetry.space_group_name_H-M   'P 1'
#
loop_
_entity.id
_entity.type
_entity.pdbx_description
1 polymer ?
#
loop_
_entity_poly.entity_id
_entity_poly.type
_entity_poly.pdbx_seq_one_letter_code
_entity_poly.pdbx_strand_id
1 'polypeptide(L)'
;MMNWLIAVLTAFFRALLPWVAKQSRPTAEDAAPDQQTKDKLRAKVRKHWLIIAFVLSILLTGCAGGSPFTRTIYVPHGTPVRLRETIKDAKVWVKDTDGQVLPGKMDLPEGWYALPDDGEDLR
;
A
#
# COMPACT_ATOMS: atom_id res chain seq x y z
N MET A 1 -3.01 18.85 5.93
CA MET A 1 -2.15 17.71 6.32
C MET A 1 -1.16 17.31 5.21
N MET A 2 -1.58 17.22 3.94
CA MET A 2 -0.73 16.90 2.78
C MET A 2 0.48 17.85 2.58
N ASN A 3 0.29 19.16 2.78
CA ASN A 3 1.33 20.17 2.54
C ASN A 3 2.56 20.06 3.45
N TRP A 4 2.39 19.59 4.70
CA TRP A 4 3.51 19.46 5.63
C TRP A 4 4.39 18.26 5.28
N LEU A 5 3.77 17.15 4.86
CA LEU A 5 4.50 15.99 4.34
C LEU A 5 5.32 16.37 3.10
N ILE A 6 4.73 17.14 2.18
CA ILE A 6 5.41 17.64 0.98
C ILE A 6 6.60 18.55 1.36
N ALA A 7 6.43 19.42 2.35
CA ALA A 7 7.51 20.30 2.83
C ALA A 7 8.68 19.51 3.45
N VAL A 8 8.38 18.49 4.26
CA VAL A 8 9.40 17.62 4.87
C VAL A 8 10.11 16.78 3.81
N LEU A 9 9.34 16.19 2.87
CA LEU A 9 9.89 15.39 1.78
C LEU A 9 10.78 16.23 0.86
N THR A 10 10.34 17.44 0.49
CA THR A 10 11.13 18.35 -0.37
C THR A 10 12.38 18.88 0.32
N ALA A 11 12.34 19.17 1.63
CA ALA A 11 13.53 19.52 2.40
C ALA A 11 14.53 18.35 2.45
N PHE A 12 14.03 17.13 2.66
CA PHE A 12 14.85 15.92 2.68
C PHE A 12 15.52 15.65 1.33
N PHE A 13 14.77 15.72 0.23
CA PHE A 13 15.36 15.56 -1.11
C PHE A 13 16.33 16.69 -1.47
N ARG A 14 16.07 17.94 -1.06
CA ARG A 14 17.02 19.05 -1.28
C ARG A 14 18.34 18.86 -0.56
N ALA A 15 18.35 18.18 0.60
CA ALA A 15 19.58 17.83 1.32
C ALA A 15 20.27 16.59 0.72
N LEU A 16 19.51 15.61 0.24
CA LEU A 16 20.04 14.36 -0.33
C LEU A 16 20.53 14.50 -1.77
N LEU A 17 19.91 15.33 -2.59
CA LEU A 17 20.31 15.55 -3.98
C LEU A 17 21.76 16.00 -4.15
N PRO A 18 22.31 16.99 -3.41
CA PRO A 18 23.71 17.36 -3.54
C PRO A 18 24.65 16.27 -3.01
N TRP A 19 24.22 15.44 -2.06
CA TRP A 19 24.99 14.31 -1.55
C TRP A 19 25.07 13.17 -2.57
N VAL A 20 23.94 12.82 -3.21
CA VAL A 20 23.88 11.83 -4.30
C VAL A 20 24.65 12.32 -5.54
N ALA A 21 24.51 13.60 -5.90
CA ALA A 21 25.24 14.21 -7.00
C ALA A 21 26.76 14.28 -6.74
N LYS A 22 27.17 14.36 -5.47
CA LYS A 22 28.59 14.28 -5.06
C LYS A 22 29.10 12.85 -5.11
N GLN A 23 28.26 11.86 -4.82
CA GLN A 23 28.60 10.44 -4.94
C GLN A 23 28.64 9.95 -6.40
N SER A 24 27.95 10.63 -7.32
CA SER A 24 28.03 10.40 -8.76
C SER A 24 29.16 11.15 -9.45
N ARG A 25 29.93 12.00 -8.74
CA ARG A 25 31.15 12.56 -9.33
C ARG A 25 32.14 11.40 -9.51
N PRO A 26 32.72 11.23 -10.72
CA PRO A 26 33.69 10.19 -10.97
C PRO A 26 34.96 10.54 -10.19
N THR A 27 35.04 10.09 -8.93
CA THR A 27 36.27 10.04 -8.16
C THR A 27 37.03 8.80 -8.60
N ALA A 28 37.61 8.88 -9.80
CA ALA A 28 38.68 8.00 -10.25
C ALA A 28 39.44 8.74 -11.33
N GLU A 29 40.46 9.45 -10.88
CA GLU A 29 41.70 9.69 -11.61
C GLU A 29 42.10 8.42 -12.38
N ASP A 30 42.50 8.57 -13.64
CA ASP A 30 42.79 7.52 -14.63
C ASP A 30 43.90 6.54 -14.18
N ALA A 31 43.59 5.69 -13.20
CA ALA A 31 44.26 4.41 -13.06
C ALA A 31 43.72 3.49 -14.15
N ALA A 32 44.63 2.93 -14.97
CA ALA A 32 44.33 2.06 -16.09
C ALA A 32 43.18 1.09 -15.77
N PRO A 33 42.23 0.89 -16.70
CA PRO A 33 40.97 0.22 -16.39
C PRO A 33 41.23 -1.21 -15.91
N ASP A 34 41.02 -1.45 -14.63
CA ASP A 34 40.99 -2.80 -14.06
C ASP A 34 39.78 -3.55 -14.62
N GLN A 35 40.00 -4.17 -15.79
CA GLN A 35 39.00 -4.96 -16.51
C GLN A 35 38.52 -6.13 -15.66
N GLN A 36 39.38 -6.68 -14.79
CA GLN A 36 39.06 -7.85 -14.00
C GLN A 36 38.00 -7.54 -12.93
N THR A 37 38.10 -6.37 -12.29
CA THR A 37 37.08 -5.93 -11.33
C THR A 37 35.78 -5.52 -12.05
N LYS A 38 35.86 -4.91 -13.23
CA LYS A 38 34.68 -4.58 -14.07
C LYS A 38 33.90 -5.83 -14.48
N ASP A 39 34.59 -6.89 -14.89
CA ASP A 39 33.95 -8.14 -15.31
C ASP A 39 33.33 -8.90 -14.13
N LYS A 40 33.99 -8.91 -12.96
CA LYS A 40 33.42 -9.47 -11.73
C LYS A 40 32.17 -8.71 -11.27
N LEU A 41 32.17 -7.38 -11.38
CA LEU A 41 30.98 -6.58 -11.11
C LEU A 41 29.85 -6.88 -12.11
N ARG A 42 30.14 -6.94 -13.41
CA ARG A 42 29.15 -7.29 -14.44
C ARG A 42 28.53 -8.67 -14.20
N ALA A 43 29.33 -9.66 -13.82
CA ALA A 43 28.84 -11.00 -13.48
C ALA A 43 27.93 -10.99 -12.25
N LYS A 44 28.30 -10.27 -11.18
CA LYS A 44 27.46 -10.14 -9.98
C LYS A 44 26.16 -9.39 -10.26
N VAL A 45 26.21 -8.31 -11.02
CA VAL A 45 25.02 -7.53 -11.41
C VAL A 45 24.10 -8.40 -12.25
N ARG A 46 24.63 -9.14 -13.24
CA ARG A 46 23.82 -10.05 -14.07
C ARG A 46 23.17 -11.17 -13.24
N LYS A 47 23.87 -11.71 -12.25
CA LYS A 47 23.33 -12.73 -11.32
C LYS A 47 22.18 -12.20 -10.47
N HIS A 48 22.28 -10.96 -9.99
CA HIS A 48 21.26 -10.36 -9.12
C HIS A 48 20.17 -9.60 -9.87
N TRP A 49 20.36 -9.30 -11.16
CA TRP A 49 19.40 -8.53 -11.97
C TRP A 49 18.02 -9.20 -12.01
N LEU A 50 17.96 -10.53 -12.15
CA LEU A 50 16.69 -11.26 -12.16
C LEU A 50 15.99 -11.20 -10.80
N ILE A 51 16.74 -11.28 -9.70
CA ILE A 51 16.20 -11.19 -8.34
C ILE A 51 15.70 -9.77 -8.07
N ILE A 52 16.49 -8.77 -8.43
CA ILE A 52 16.12 -7.35 -8.28
C ILE A 52 14.88 -7.04 -9.12
N ALA A 53 14.82 -7.50 -10.36
CA ALA A 53 13.66 -7.32 -11.23
C ALA A 53 12.42 -8.03 -10.68
N PHE A 54 12.56 -9.24 -10.15
CA PHE A 54 11.46 -9.99 -9.54
C PHE A 54 10.90 -9.30 -8.29
N VAL A 55 11.78 -8.89 -7.37
CA VAL A 55 11.39 -8.15 -6.16
C VAL A 55 10.75 -6.81 -6.50
N LEU A 56 11.31 -6.08 -7.46
CA LEU A 56 10.77 -4.81 -7.92
C LEU A 56 9.39 -4.99 -8.57
N SER A 57 9.18 -6.06 -9.33
CA SER A 57 7.89 -6.39 -9.94
C SER A 57 6.84 -6.70 -8.88
N ILE A 58 7.18 -7.47 -7.83
CA ILE A 58 6.28 -7.75 -6.70
C ILE A 58 5.91 -6.45 -5.97
N LEU A 59 6.89 -5.58 -5.73
CA LEU A 59 6.70 -4.32 -5.03
C LEU A 59 5.83 -3.33 -5.83
N LEU A 60 6.07 -3.22 -7.14
CA LEU A 60 5.29 -2.35 -8.04
C LEU A 60 3.85 -2.84 -8.22
N THR A 61 3.65 -4.16 -8.33
CA THR A 61 2.30 -4.72 -8.45
C THR A 61 1.53 -4.64 -7.12
N GLY A 62 2.23 -4.70 -5.98
CA GLY A 62 1.65 -4.61 -4.64
C GLY A 62 1.14 -3.22 -4.23
N CYS A 63 1.54 -2.15 -4.93
CA CYS A 63 1.10 -0.77 -4.63
C CYS A 63 -0.04 -0.27 -5.54
N ALA A 64 -0.31 -0.95 -6.68
CA ALA A 64 -1.30 -0.51 -7.66
C ALA A 64 -2.53 -1.43 -7.79
N GLY A 65 -2.49 -2.62 -7.18
CA GLY A 65 -3.64 -3.53 -7.11
C GLY A 65 -4.13 -3.61 -5.68
N GLY A 66 -5.33 -3.09 -5.42
CA GLY A 66 -6.09 -3.46 -4.21
C GLY A 66 -6.09 -4.98 -4.04
N SER A 67 -6.05 -5.44 -2.79
CA SER A 67 -5.88 -6.87 -2.48
C SER A 67 -6.77 -7.73 -3.39
N PRO A 68 -6.24 -8.79 -4.02
CA PRO A 68 -7.05 -9.66 -4.88
C PRO A 68 -8.14 -10.44 -4.12
N PHE A 69 -8.30 -10.20 -2.81
CA PHE A 69 -9.17 -10.96 -1.93
C PHE A 69 -10.43 -10.20 -1.46
N THR A 70 -10.62 -8.94 -1.84
CA THR A 70 -11.81 -8.17 -1.43
C THR A 70 -12.80 -8.03 -2.58
N ARG A 71 -13.79 -8.92 -2.65
CA ARG A 71 -14.87 -8.86 -3.64
C ARG A 71 -16.00 -7.96 -3.11
N THR A 72 -16.10 -6.75 -3.64
CA THR A 72 -17.25 -5.86 -3.37
C THR A 72 -18.40 -6.21 -4.31
N ILE A 73 -19.58 -6.50 -3.76
CA ILE A 73 -20.80 -6.76 -4.53
C ILE A 73 -21.74 -5.59 -4.29
N TYR A 74 -22.17 -4.93 -5.37
CA TYR A 74 -23.21 -3.91 -5.29
C TYR A 74 -24.57 -4.58 -5.14
N VAL A 75 -25.32 -4.15 -4.12
CA VAL A 75 -26.64 -4.67 -3.81
C VAL A 75 -27.63 -3.52 -4.06
N PRO A 76 -28.63 -3.71 -4.94
CA PRO A 76 -29.67 -2.70 -5.15
C PRO A 76 -30.40 -2.35 -3.85
N HIS A 77 -30.71 -1.07 -3.66
CA HIS A 77 -31.47 -0.59 -2.51
C HIS A 77 -32.77 -1.36 -2.32
N GLY A 78 -33.12 -1.66 -1.06
CA GLY A 78 -34.35 -2.37 -0.69
C GLY A 78 -34.25 -3.90 -0.67
N THR A 79 -33.14 -4.51 -1.13
CA THR A 79 -32.96 -5.97 -1.05
C THR A 79 -32.16 -6.36 0.20
N PRO A 80 -32.74 -7.08 1.18
CA PRO A 80 -31.99 -7.55 2.34
C PRO A 80 -30.99 -8.65 1.93
N VAL A 81 -29.77 -8.58 2.45
CA VAL A 81 -28.70 -9.53 2.12
C VAL A 81 -28.38 -10.38 3.33
N ARG A 82 -28.33 -11.70 3.16
CA ARG A 82 -27.97 -12.62 4.23
C ARG A 82 -26.50 -13.01 4.16
N LEU A 83 -25.82 -12.98 5.30
CA LEU A 83 -24.46 -13.52 5.43
C LEU A 83 -24.51 -15.05 5.30
N ARG A 84 -23.78 -15.58 4.31
CA ARG A 84 -23.69 -17.04 4.08
C ARG A 84 -22.82 -17.73 5.12
N GLU A 85 -21.77 -17.06 5.56
CA GLU A 85 -20.74 -17.58 6.46
C GLU A 85 -20.45 -16.52 7.54
N THR A 86 -19.89 -16.98 8.66
CA THR A 86 -19.49 -16.09 9.75
C THR A 86 -18.30 -15.23 9.32
N ILE A 87 -18.44 -13.91 9.40
CA ILE A 87 -17.34 -12.96 9.13
C ILE A 87 -16.62 -12.67 10.44
N LYS A 88 -15.35 -13.07 10.52
CA LYS A 88 -14.51 -12.85 11.70
C LYS A 88 -13.87 -11.47 11.70
N ASP A 89 -13.71 -10.86 12.88
CA ASP A 89 -13.07 -9.56 13.10
C ASP A 89 -13.65 -8.43 12.21
N ALA A 90 -14.96 -8.44 11.98
CA ALA A 90 -15.62 -7.44 11.16
C ALA A 90 -15.59 -6.08 11.85
N LYS A 91 -15.20 -5.03 11.11
CA LYS A 91 -15.28 -3.65 11.57
C LYS A 91 -16.75 -3.23 11.57
N VAL A 92 -17.27 -2.87 12.73
CA VAL A 92 -18.66 -2.48 12.93
C VAL A 92 -18.72 -1.09 13.52
N TRP A 93 -19.79 -0.37 13.20
CA TRP A 93 -20.14 0.90 13.80
C TRP A 93 -21.45 0.68 14.55
N VAL A 94 -21.40 0.79 15.87
CA VAL A 94 -22.55 0.56 16.74
C VAL A 94 -23.07 1.93 17.18
N LYS A 95 -24.33 2.20 16.92
CA LYS A 95 -25.00 3.39 17.44
C LYS A 95 -25.42 3.10 18.88
N ASP A 96 -24.92 3.88 19.82
CA ASP A 96 -25.31 3.80 21.24
C ASP A 96 -26.72 4.39 21.44
N THR A 97 -27.28 4.18 22.63
CA THR A 97 -28.59 4.71 23.06
C THR A 97 -28.65 6.23 22.95
N ASP A 98 -27.51 6.90 23.10
CA ASP A 98 -27.35 8.35 22.95
C ASP A 98 -27.13 8.81 21.49
N GLY A 99 -27.25 7.89 20.53
CA GLY A 99 -27.07 8.16 19.10
C GLY A 99 -25.62 8.30 18.64
N GLN A 100 -24.65 8.16 19.54
CA GLN A 100 -23.22 8.22 19.23
C GLN A 100 -22.76 6.94 18.51
N VAL A 101 -22.00 7.10 17.42
CA VAL A 101 -21.50 5.96 16.64
C VAL A 101 -20.12 5.54 17.15
N LEU A 102 -20.05 4.37 17.78
CA LEU A 102 -18.82 3.81 18.34
C LEU A 102 -18.21 2.77 17.38
N PRO A 103 -16.92 2.90 17.03
CA PRO A 103 -16.23 1.91 16.24
C PRO A 103 -15.90 0.67 17.10
N GLY A 104 -16.16 -0.51 16.55
CA GLY A 104 -15.87 -1.78 17.20
C GLY A 104 -15.39 -2.83 16.21
N LYS A 105 -14.94 -3.96 16.76
CA LYS A 105 -14.69 -5.17 15.99
C LYS A 105 -15.42 -6.33 16.63
N MET A 106 -16.15 -7.09 15.83
CA MET A 106 -16.85 -8.29 16.31
C MET A 106 -16.99 -9.33 15.21
N ASP A 107 -17.27 -10.56 15.61
CA ASP A 107 -17.61 -11.62 14.67
C ASP A 107 -19.10 -11.50 14.30
N LEU A 108 -19.40 -11.44 13.00
CA LEU A 108 -20.77 -11.43 12.47
C LEU A 108 -21.17 -12.87 12.14
N PRO A 109 -22.12 -13.47 12.87
CA PRO A 109 -22.53 -14.84 12.63
C PRO A 109 -23.16 -15.04 11.25
N GLU A 110 -23.09 -16.27 10.75
CA GLU A 110 -23.86 -16.67 9.59
C GLU A 110 -25.37 -16.50 9.83
N GLY A 111 -26.13 -16.27 8.75
CA GLY A 111 -27.57 -16.10 8.81
C GLY A 111 -28.05 -14.69 9.18
N TRP A 112 -27.15 -13.78 9.58
CA TRP A 112 -27.50 -12.37 9.83
C TRP A 112 -27.89 -11.66 8.54
N TYR A 113 -28.81 -10.69 8.67
CA TYR A 113 -29.28 -9.86 7.56
C TYR A 113 -28.68 -8.47 7.65
N ALA A 114 -28.05 -8.03 6.55
CA ALA A 114 -27.76 -6.63 6.32
C ALA A 114 -29.01 -5.99 5.70
N LEU A 115 -29.65 -5.11 6.47
CA LEU A 115 -30.74 -4.28 5.97
C LEU A 115 -30.13 -3.06 5.25
N PRO A 116 -30.80 -2.56 4.20
CA PRO A 116 -30.40 -1.30 3.61
C PRO A 116 -30.51 -0.19 4.66
N ASP A 117 -29.49 0.66 4.70
CA ASP A 117 -29.55 1.92 5.42
C ASP A 117 -30.69 2.77 4.80
N ASP A 118 -31.59 3.29 5.63
CA ASP A 118 -32.72 4.11 5.21
C ASP A 118 -32.28 5.52 4.80
N GLY A 119 -31.01 5.85 4.98
CA GLY A 119 -30.40 7.07 4.46
C GLY A 119 -30.95 8.34 5.11
N GLU A 120 -31.52 8.23 6.33
CA GLU A 120 -32.04 9.38 7.08
C GLU A 120 -30.95 10.40 7.46
N ASP A 121 -29.67 10.10 7.22
CA ASP A 121 -28.53 10.99 7.48
C ASP A 121 -28.20 11.99 6.32
N LEU A 122 -29.03 12.10 5.28
CA LEU A 122 -28.86 13.07 4.16
C LEU A 122 -29.87 14.23 4.17
N ARG A 123 -30.42 14.63 5.32
CA ARG A 123 -31.30 15.81 5.44
C ARG A 123 -30.73 16.95 6.28
#